data_AF-A0A179IG60-F1
#
_entry.id   AF-A0A179IG60-F1
#
_cell.length_a   1.000
_cell.length_b   1.000
_cell.length_c   1.000
_cell.angle_alpha   90.00
_cell.angle_beta   90.00
_cell.angle_gamma   90.00
#
_symmetry.space_group_name_H-M   'P 1'
#
loop_
_entity.id
_entity.type
_entity.pdbx_description
1 polymer ?
#
loop_
_entity_poly.entity_id
_entity_poly.type
_entity_poly.pdbx_seq_one_letter_code
_entity_poly.pdbx_strand_id
1 'polypeptide(L)'
;MRNMSIATLICLLLGAASAAPRQPDAKACIPQRDSTPRGRAAGVSERNSGFIYGPSLIGEAAPFPNGTLGNARSKSDYALWSVDREEIDKRIAADLRGIQEAIHANGGLKTWDDYGKILYDGQLKHSNPRGPAPGIIANATQDLLFSMERLSEHPYAVRLVQENEGLPFNVDTEIVSRLVGTGVTLHSLQASRRLFLVDHSYQNEYSLPSVVKRFPVACSAYFYIDPLTNDFLPLAIRTNSGSDLTYSPLDSPEDWLLAKMMFNANDMFHAQMLHLVISHDISEAIHQAALHTLSGNHPIMVILERLMLQGYSSRIVGEELCFNPGGHWDQSMAYDQFSCRKFVTDQWPVAGKFQAGYLEADLKSRGLLNEKGDSVFKSFPFWNDAKEIRDAYRAFFKTFVDSYYETELDLVGDFEVHNWFVEASEYAKTQDFPSKHSLSKAMLVDVLTHFGFLLSVGHHSTNGGAPIASAALPFHIPALYSAPPAAKGVKNLLPYLPDVPTALHYIGFMASFNRPFYGSDGRTLQSAFSQDEMLKKLNKPTNDAAAQFLKTLQGLSSKIQARKFDGNGLSDGMPFVYRTLDPNYIPFFCAV
;
A
#
# COMPACT_ATOMS: atom_id res chain seq x y z
N MET A 1 -8.91 23.32 15.28
CA MET A 1 -7.92 24.41 15.12
C MET A 1 -8.60 25.59 14.43
N ARG A 2 -8.10 26.81 14.64
CA ARG A 2 -8.78 28.10 14.33
C ARG A 2 -9.05 28.28 12.83
N ASN A 3 -10.24 28.81 12.51
CA ASN A 3 -10.63 29.31 11.18
C ASN A 3 -9.47 30.03 10.48
N MET A 4 -8.96 29.42 9.41
CA MET A 4 -7.97 30.04 8.54
C MET A 4 -8.62 31.22 7.81
N SER A 5 -8.02 32.41 7.93
CA SER A 5 -8.49 33.61 7.24
C SER A 5 -8.34 33.44 5.72
N ILE A 6 -9.26 34.03 4.95
CA ILE A 6 -9.19 34.12 3.48
C ILE A 6 -7.84 34.69 3.01
N ALA A 7 -7.23 35.60 3.78
CA ALA A 7 -5.90 36.16 3.48
C ALA A 7 -4.77 35.12 3.63
N THR A 8 -4.89 34.20 4.59
CA THR A 8 -3.95 33.09 4.78
C THR A 8 -4.08 32.06 3.65
N LEU A 9 -5.32 31.79 3.21
CA LEU A 9 -5.60 30.93 2.06
C LEU A 9 -5.02 31.52 0.76
N ILE A 10 -5.16 32.83 0.55
CA ILE A 10 -4.60 33.55 -0.62
C ILE A 10 -3.06 33.57 -0.59
N CYS A 11 -2.43 33.80 0.57
CA CYS A 11 -0.96 33.74 0.69
C CYS A 11 -0.41 32.32 0.50
N LEU A 12 -1.12 31.29 0.98
CA LEU A 12 -0.80 29.88 0.72
C LEU A 12 -0.93 29.55 -0.76
N LEU A 13 -1.98 30.01 -1.44
CA LEU A 13 -2.18 29.83 -2.88
C LEU A 13 -1.11 30.54 -3.73
N LEU A 14 -0.68 31.73 -3.34
CA LEU A 14 0.38 32.49 -4.04
C LEU A 14 1.77 31.86 -3.85
N GLY A 15 2.07 31.32 -2.65
CA GLY A 15 3.31 30.56 -2.40
C GLY A 15 3.31 29.18 -3.08
N ALA A 16 2.17 28.48 -3.06
CA ALA A 16 1.96 27.20 -3.74
C ALA A 16 2.10 27.29 -5.26
N ALA A 17 1.57 28.37 -5.87
CA ALA A 17 1.71 28.65 -7.30
C ALA A 17 3.17 28.92 -7.75
N SER A 18 4.10 29.12 -6.81
CA SER A 18 5.54 29.23 -7.10
C SER A 18 6.29 27.90 -6.97
N ALA A 19 5.71 26.92 -6.26
CA ALA A 19 6.37 25.66 -5.90
C ALA A 19 5.99 24.47 -6.81
N ALA A 20 4.78 24.47 -7.38
CA ALA A 20 4.49 23.63 -8.54
C ALA A 20 5.20 24.23 -9.76
N PRO A 21 5.70 23.42 -10.72
CA PRO A 21 6.25 23.95 -11.97
C PRO A 21 5.25 24.91 -12.59
N ARG A 22 5.65 26.17 -12.82
CA ARG A 22 4.83 27.09 -13.61
C ARG A 22 4.60 26.42 -14.96
N GLN A 23 3.34 26.09 -15.21
CA GLN A 23 2.88 25.55 -16.48
C GLN A 23 2.22 26.69 -17.25
N PRO A 24 2.91 27.38 -18.16
CA PRO A 24 2.29 28.31 -19.09
C PRO A 24 0.97 27.78 -19.68
N ASP A 25 0.07 28.68 -20.09
CA ASP A 25 -1.16 28.34 -20.82
C ASP A 25 -0.89 27.72 -22.21
N ALA A 26 0.37 27.44 -22.53
CA ALA A 26 0.81 26.80 -23.75
C ALA A 26 0.54 25.29 -23.72
N LYS A 27 0.36 24.70 -24.91
CA LYS A 27 0.29 23.26 -25.09
C LYS A 27 1.58 22.58 -24.64
N ALA A 28 1.46 21.42 -23.99
CA ALA A 28 2.61 20.64 -23.56
C ALA A 28 3.40 20.13 -24.77
N CYS A 29 4.73 20.23 -24.71
CA CYS A 29 5.61 19.81 -25.80
C CYS A 29 6.99 19.36 -25.29
N ILE A 30 7.60 18.46 -26.07
CA ILE A 30 8.99 18.03 -25.93
C ILE A 30 9.94 19.20 -26.28
N PRO A 31 11.16 19.27 -25.71
CA PRO A 31 12.04 20.42 -25.86
C PRO A 31 12.39 20.78 -27.31
N GLN A 32 12.44 19.79 -28.21
CA GLN A 32 12.72 19.93 -29.64
C GLN A 32 11.62 20.70 -30.37
N ARG A 33 10.41 20.75 -29.81
CA ARG A 33 9.22 21.42 -30.39
C ARG A 33 8.83 22.68 -29.62
N ASP A 34 9.62 23.10 -28.64
CA ASP A 34 9.34 24.30 -27.84
C ASP A 34 9.69 25.57 -28.63
N SER A 35 8.75 26.50 -28.73
CA SER A 35 8.96 27.80 -29.38
C SER A 35 9.76 28.78 -28.50
N THR A 36 9.98 28.45 -27.23
CA THR A 36 10.61 29.29 -26.20
C THR A 36 11.72 28.57 -25.41
N PRO A 37 12.72 27.95 -26.06
CA PRO A 37 13.70 27.07 -25.41
C PRO A 37 14.51 27.77 -24.29
N ARG A 38 14.77 29.07 -24.41
CA ARG A 38 15.44 29.85 -23.34
C ARG A 38 14.57 29.99 -22.08
N GLY A 39 13.27 30.24 -22.24
CA GLY A 39 12.34 30.32 -21.12
C GLY A 39 12.14 28.96 -20.46
N ARG A 40 12.05 27.91 -21.28
CA ARG A 40 12.02 26.51 -20.84
C ARG A 40 13.21 26.18 -19.94
N ALA A 41 14.43 26.41 -20.43
CA ALA A 41 15.67 26.15 -19.70
C ALA A 41 15.78 27.02 -18.42
N ALA A 42 15.37 28.30 -18.48
CA ALA A 42 15.36 29.16 -17.30
C ALA A 42 14.43 28.63 -16.21
N GLY A 43 13.23 28.15 -16.56
CA GLY A 43 12.31 27.56 -15.60
C GLY A 43 12.83 26.25 -14.99
N VAL A 44 13.51 25.41 -15.77
CA VAL A 44 14.21 24.22 -15.24
C VAL A 44 15.33 24.65 -14.28
N SER A 45 16.15 25.63 -14.66
CA SER A 45 17.24 26.14 -13.81
C SER A 45 16.77 26.74 -12.49
N GLU A 46 15.65 27.49 -12.52
CA GLU A 46 15.01 28.03 -11.31
C GLU A 46 14.58 26.91 -10.37
N ARG A 47 13.90 25.88 -10.90
CA ARG A 47 13.50 24.71 -10.11
C ARG A 47 14.71 23.95 -9.56
N ASN A 48 15.69 23.65 -10.41
CA ASN A 48 16.91 22.96 -10.01
C ASN A 48 17.66 23.69 -8.87
N SER A 49 17.60 25.03 -8.83
CA SER A 49 18.22 25.80 -7.75
C SER A 49 17.36 25.88 -6.48
N GLY A 50 16.03 25.76 -6.62
CA GLY A 50 15.08 25.91 -5.52
C GLY A 50 14.69 24.60 -4.84
N PHE A 51 14.80 23.47 -5.54
CA PHE A 51 14.67 22.13 -4.98
C PHE A 51 16.04 21.60 -4.60
N ILE A 52 16.14 21.01 -3.42
CA ILE A 52 17.35 20.37 -2.90
C ILE A 52 16.94 19.03 -2.32
N TYR A 53 17.71 17.97 -2.58
CA TYR A 53 17.56 16.70 -1.87
C TYR A 53 17.90 16.88 -0.39
N GLY A 54 16.86 16.90 0.45
CA GLY A 54 16.97 16.97 1.89
C GLY A 54 17.15 15.60 2.54
N PRO A 55 17.25 15.57 3.89
CA PRO A 55 17.27 14.33 4.64
C PRO A 55 15.99 13.53 4.42
N SER A 56 16.09 12.22 4.56
CA SER A 56 14.92 11.34 4.54
C SER A 56 14.10 11.53 5.83
N LEU A 57 12.83 11.12 5.79
CA LEU A 57 11.86 11.17 6.88
C LEU A 57 11.34 9.74 7.08
N ILE A 58 11.02 9.38 8.33
CA ILE A 58 10.51 8.05 8.70
C ILE A 58 11.51 6.92 8.37
N GLY A 59 12.82 7.18 8.53
CA GLY A 59 13.90 6.23 8.25
C GLY A 59 14.82 6.76 7.14
N GLU A 60 15.88 6.01 6.83
CA GLU A 60 16.83 6.37 5.77
C GLU A 60 16.45 5.68 4.45
N ALA A 61 15.58 6.34 3.68
CA ALA A 61 15.15 5.89 2.36
C ALA A 61 15.38 6.98 1.30
N ALA A 62 14.34 7.36 0.55
CA ALA A 62 14.39 8.43 -0.43
C ALA A 62 14.64 9.80 0.22
N PRO A 63 15.43 10.70 -0.41
CA PRO A 63 15.57 12.08 0.05
C PRO A 63 14.20 12.79 0.03
N PHE A 64 14.01 13.78 0.90
CA PHE A 64 12.79 14.59 0.92
C PHE A 64 13.02 15.97 0.29
N PRO A 65 12.04 16.61 -0.36
CA PRO A 65 12.23 17.94 -0.92
C PRO A 65 12.60 18.98 0.15
N ASN A 66 13.65 19.73 -0.12
CA ASN A 66 14.13 20.85 0.69
C ASN A 66 14.52 22.03 -0.23
N GLY A 67 15.10 23.09 0.32
CA GLY A 67 15.36 24.34 -0.38
C GLY A 67 14.12 25.22 -0.45
N THR A 68 14.24 26.39 -1.08
CA THR A 68 13.16 27.40 -1.11
C THR A 68 11.88 26.86 -1.74
N LEU A 69 11.99 26.16 -2.87
CA LEU A 69 10.85 25.60 -3.59
C LEU A 69 10.41 24.25 -3.02
N GLY A 70 11.34 23.41 -2.56
CA GLY A 70 11.00 22.15 -1.87
C GLY A 70 10.17 22.38 -0.61
N ASN A 71 10.59 23.32 0.24
CA ASN A 71 9.84 23.68 1.46
C ASN A 71 8.48 24.33 1.15
N ALA A 72 8.39 25.11 0.06
CA ALA A 72 7.12 25.68 -0.38
C ALA A 72 6.17 24.60 -0.92
N ARG A 73 6.70 23.60 -1.65
CA ARG A 73 5.92 22.48 -2.20
C ARG A 73 5.35 21.62 -1.08
N SER A 74 6.18 21.14 -0.16
CA SER A 74 5.72 20.29 0.94
C SER A 74 4.71 21.01 1.85
N LYS A 75 4.91 22.31 2.12
CA LYS A 75 3.92 23.14 2.82
C LYS A 75 2.59 23.25 2.08
N SER A 76 2.61 23.41 0.76
CA SER A 76 1.40 23.47 -0.06
C SER A 76 0.64 22.14 -0.03
N ASP A 77 1.34 21.03 -0.23
CA ASP A 77 0.75 19.69 -0.21
C ASP A 77 0.14 19.39 1.17
N TYR A 78 0.84 19.74 2.25
CA TYR A 78 0.32 19.63 3.62
C TYR A 78 -0.95 20.46 3.84
N ALA A 79 -1.01 21.69 3.32
CA ALA A 79 -2.18 22.55 3.45
C ALA A 79 -3.40 21.99 2.71
N LEU A 80 -3.19 21.39 1.52
CA LEU A 80 -4.25 20.70 0.79
C LEU A 80 -4.73 19.46 1.55
N TRP A 81 -3.79 18.63 2.03
CA TRP A 81 -4.10 17.45 2.82
C TRP A 81 -4.87 17.78 4.11
N SER A 82 -4.54 18.90 4.76
CA SER A 82 -5.19 19.34 6.00
C SER A 82 -6.70 19.57 5.83
N VAL A 83 -7.15 19.98 4.64
CA VAL A 83 -8.58 20.13 4.34
C VAL A 83 -9.29 18.78 4.36
N ASP A 84 -8.69 17.77 3.73
CA ASP A 84 -9.21 16.40 3.74
C ASP A 84 -9.15 15.80 5.15
N ARG A 85 -8.12 16.16 5.93
CA ARG A 85 -7.98 15.75 7.34
C ARG A 85 -9.13 16.26 8.22
N GLU A 86 -9.51 17.52 8.09
CA GLU A 86 -10.63 18.08 8.84
C GLU A 86 -11.96 17.38 8.56
N GLU A 87 -12.18 16.96 7.30
CA GLU A 87 -13.38 16.24 6.90
C GLU A 87 -13.39 14.81 7.46
N ILE A 88 -12.29 14.07 7.35
CA ILE A 88 -12.24 12.70 7.87
C ILE A 88 -12.31 12.67 9.40
N ASP A 89 -11.73 13.65 10.11
CA ASP A 89 -11.81 13.74 11.58
C ASP A 89 -13.27 13.91 12.06
N LYS A 90 -14.08 14.73 11.36
CA LYS A 90 -15.50 14.90 11.68
C LYS A 90 -16.27 13.59 11.52
N ARG A 91 -15.97 12.83 10.47
CA ARG A 91 -16.59 11.53 10.18
C ARG A 91 -16.23 10.50 11.25
N ILE A 92 -14.94 10.40 11.59
CA ILE A 92 -14.44 9.51 12.64
C ILE A 92 -15.10 9.86 13.98
N ALA A 93 -15.14 11.14 14.35
CA ALA A 93 -15.77 11.57 15.59
C ALA A 93 -17.26 11.19 15.65
N ALA A 94 -17.99 11.24 14.53
CA ALA A 94 -19.37 10.79 14.47
C ALA A 94 -19.51 9.28 14.67
N ASP A 95 -18.70 8.49 13.99
CA ASP A 95 -18.75 7.03 14.09
C ASP A 95 -18.32 6.54 15.48
N LEU A 96 -17.24 7.10 16.05
CA LEU A 96 -16.76 6.70 17.38
C LEU A 96 -17.77 7.01 18.49
N ARG A 97 -18.57 8.07 18.36
CA ARG A 97 -19.70 8.31 19.29
C ARG A 97 -20.75 7.20 19.19
N GLY A 98 -21.14 6.83 17.97
CA GLY A 98 -22.10 5.73 17.75
C GLY A 98 -21.61 4.39 18.28
N ILE A 99 -20.33 4.09 18.10
CA ILE A 99 -19.70 2.87 18.63
C ILE A 99 -19.66 2.92 20.16
N GLN A 100 -19.25 4.04 20.77
CA GLN A 100 -19.21 4.20 22.22
C GLN A 100 -20.59 3.99 22.86
N GLU A 101 -21.64 4.55 22.25
CA GLU A 101 -23.03 4.37 22.70
C GLU A 101 -23.46 2.89 22.62
N ALA A 102 -23.13 2.19 21.53
CA ALA A 102 -23.42 0.77 21.37
C ALA A 102 -22.66 -0.09 22.40
N ILE A 103 -21.39 0.22 22.66
CA ILE A 103 -20.59 -0.43 23.71
C ILE A 103 -21.23 -0.22 25.09
N HIS A 104 -21.65 1.01 25.42
CA HIS A 104 -22.33 1.29 26.68
C HIS A 104 -23.65 0.53 26.81
N ALA A 105 -24.46 0.49 25.75
CA ALA A 105 -25.72 -0.25 25.73
C ALA A 105 -25.52 -1.77 25.92
N ASN A 106 -24.43 -2.33 25.40
CA ASN A 106 -24.04 -3.72 25.60
C ASN A 106 -23.42 -4.00 26.99
N GLY A 107 -23.10 -2.94 27.74
CA GLY A 107 -22.39 -3.02 29.01
C GLY A 107 -20.92 -3.39 28.88
N GLY A 108 -20.27 -3.04 27.76
CA GLY A 108 -18.87 -3.33 27.45
C GLY A 108 -18.66 -4.38 26.34
N LEU A 109 -17.41 -4.75 26.12
CA LEU A 109 -17.01 -5.85 25.23
C LEU A 109 -16.58 -7.04 26.09
N LYS A 110 -17.43 -8.07 26.21
CA LYS A 110 -17.27 -9.19 27.15
C LYS A 110 -17.00 -10.53 26.46
N THR A 111 -17.25 -10.61 25.16
CA THR A 111 -17.13 -11.82 24.35
C THR A 111 -16.42 -11.51 23.04
N TRP A 112 -15.91 -12.54 22.36
CA TRP A 112 -15.38 -12.43 21.00
C TRP A 112 -16.41 -11.79 20.06
N ASP A 113 -17.66 -12.24 20.14
CA ASP A 113 -18.78 -11.74 19.34
C ASP A 113 -19.05 -10.25 19.55
N ASP A 114 -18.84 -9.73 20.76
CA ASP A 114 -19.05 -8.30 21.02
C ASP A 114 -18.11 -7.43 20.18
N TYR A 115 -16.85 -7.85 19.98
CA TYR A 115 -15.91 -7.10 19.13
C TYR A 115 -16.36 -7.09 17.68
N GLY A 116 -16.87 -8.22 17.16
CA GLY A 116 -17.35 -8.29 15.79
C GLY A 116 -18.65 -7.50 15.58
N LYS A 117 -19.64 -7.68 16.47
CA LYS A 117 -20.98 -7.12 16.31
C LYS A 117 -21.05 -5.66 16.74
N ILE A 118 -20.60 -5.35 17.96
CA ILE A 118 -20.82 -4.02 18.55
C ILE A 118 -19.93 -2.95 17.89
N LEU A 119 -18.72 -3.32 17.46
CA LEU A 119 -17.81 -2.36 16.83
C LEU A 119 -18.13 -2.10 15.36
N TYR A 120 -18.83 -3.01 14.66
CA TYR A 120 -18.95 -2.95 13.21
C TYR A 120 -20.39 -3.05 12.66
N ASP A 121 -21.33 -3.76 13.31
CA ASP A 121 -22.68 -3.94 12.75
C ASP A 121 -23.46 -2.62 12.74
N GLY A 122 -23.70 -2.10 11.54
CA GLY A 122 -24.37 -0.81 11.35
C GLY A 122 -23.55 0.41 11.82
N GLN A 123 -22.26 0.22 12.08
CA GLN A 123 -21.30 1.25 12.49
C GLN A 123 -20.49 1.76 11.28
N LEU A 124 -19.59 2.72 11.54
CA LEU A 124 -18.65 3.28 10.55
C LEU A 124 -19.30 3.88 9.29
N LYS A 125 -20.54 4.35 9.40
CA LYS A 125 -21.34 4.84 8.26
C LYS A 125 -20.72 6.06 7.58
N HIS A 126 -19.88 6.81 8.28
CA HIS A 126 -19.33 8.07 7.79
C HIS A 126 -17.89 7.95 7.30
N SER A 127 -17.05 7.26 8.07
CA SER A 127 -15.61 7.12 7.85
C SER A 127 -15.25 5.88 7.02
N ASN A 128 -16.07 4.83 7.05
CA ASN A 128 -15.96 3.66 6.17
C ASN A 128 -17.36 3.18 5.69
N PRO A 129 -18.01 3.92 4.78
CA PRO A 129 -19.38 3.62 4.34
C PRO A 129 -19.53 2.27 3.62
N ARG A 130 -18.43 1.63 3.21
CA ARG A 130 -18.44 0.27 2.64
C ARG A 130 -18.46 -0.83 3.68
N GLY A 131 -18.27 -0.47 4.96
CA GLY A 131 -18.01 -1.37 6.07
C GLY A 131 -16.69 -2.14 5.92
N PRO A 132 -16.36 -2.98 6.91
CA PRO A 132 -15.36 -4.03 6.73
C PRO A 132 -15.69 -4.91 5.51
N ALA A 133 -14.68 -5.58 4.95
CA ALA A 133 -14.89 -6.52 3.85
C ALA A 133 -15.91 -7.59 4.26
N PRO A 134 -17.01 -7.78 3.51
CA PRO A 134 -18.02 -8.79 3.85
C PRO A 134 -17.38 -10.17 4.03
N GLY A 135 -17.64 -10.83 5.15
CA GLY A 135 -17.04 -12.12 5.51
C GLY A 135 -15.79 -12.02 6.39
N ILE A 136 -15.07 -10.89 6.42
CA ILE A 136 -13.78 -10.80 7.14
C ILE A 136 -13.91 -11.05 8.64
N ILE A 137 -15.00 -10.57 9.25
CA ILE A 137 -15.32 -10.78 10.67
C ILE A 137 -16.03 -12.12 10.87
N ALA A 138 -17.07 -12.39 10.08
CA ALA A 138 -17.93 -13.56 10.27
C ALA A 138 -17.20 -14.90 10.03
N ASN A 139 -16.21 -14.91 9.15
CA ASN A 139 -15.46 -16.11 8.75
C ASN A 139 -14.01 -16.11 9.30
N ALA A 140 -13.68 -15.22 10.24
CA ALA A 140 -12.33 -15.03 10.77
C ALA A 140 -11.65 -16.31 11.28
N THR A 141 -12.43 -17.31 11.71
CA THR A 141 -11.88 -18.59 12.20
C THR A 141 -11.44 -19.52 11.07
N GLN A 142 -11.84 -19.29 9.83
CA GLN A 142 -11.54 -20.16 8.69
C GLN A 142 -10.09 -20.04 8.23
N ASP A 143 -9.47 -21.18 7.93
CA ASP A 143 -8.07 -21.24 7.48
C ASP A 143 -7.89 -20.75 6.04
N LEU A 144 -8.89 -20.99 5.19
CA LEU A 144 -8.89 -20.48 3.82
C LEU A 144 -8.94 -18.95 3.81
N LEU A 145 -9.65 -18.31 4.74
CA LEU A 145 -9.66 -16.85 4.85
C LEU A 145 -8.25 -16.32 5.19
N PHE A 146 -7.66 -16.85 6.27
CA PHE A 146 -6.34 -16.44 6.74
C PHE A 146 -5.23 -16.57 5.69
N SER A 147 -5.23 -17.69 4.96
CA SER A 147 -4.26 -17.93 3.88
C SER A 147 -4.53 -17.06 2.66
N MET A 148 -5.78 -16.89 2.25
CA MET A 148 -6.12 -16.10 1.07
C MET A 148 -5.90 -14.59 1.25
N GLU A 149 -5.87 -14.07 2.48
CA GLU A 149 -5.40 -12.69 2.73
C GLU A 149 -3.99 -12.45 2.18
N ARG A 150 -3.11 -13.46 2.18
CA ARG A 150 -1.74 -13.36 1.64
C ARG A 150 -1.72 -13.24 0.11
N LEU A 151 -2.84 -13.52 -0.54
CA LEU A 151 -3.05 -13.41 -1.99
C LEU A 151 -4.04 -12.27 -2.35
N SER A 152 -4.37 -11.43 -1.38
CA SER A 152 -5.34 -10.33 -1.53
C SER A 152 -4.94 -9.11 -0.69
N GLU A 153 -5.37 -9.02 0.57
CA GLU A 153 -5.19 -7.85 1.45
C GLU A 153 -3.73 -7.61 1.90
N HIS A 154 -2.88 -8.65 1.84
CA HIS A 154 -1.49 -8.59 2.25
C HIS A 154 -0.57 -9.30 1.23
N PRO A 155 -0.48 -8.80 -0.01
CA PRO A 155 0.00 -9.59 -1.15
C PRO A 155 1.52 -9.61 -1.31
N TYR A 156 2.27 -8.91 -0.46
CA TYR A 156 3.71 -8.65 -0.67
C TYR A 156 4.66 -9.51 0.15
N ALA A 157 4.17 -10.22 1.18
CA ALA A 157 5.06 -10.98 2.08
C ALA A 157 5.23 -12.45 1.69
N VAL A 158 4.22 -13.06 1.06
CA VAL A 158 4.26 -14.49 0.72
C VAL A 158 5.21 -14.78 -0.43
N ARG A 159 6.00 -15.85 -0.28
CA ARG A 159 6.90 -16.36 -1.32
C ARG A 159 6.93 -17.89 -1.32
N LEU A 160 7.27 -18.46 -2.46
CA LEU A 160 7.59 -19.88 -2.58
C LEU A 160 8.86 -20.20 -1.76
N VAL A 161 8.86 -21.38 -1.12
CA VAL A 161 10.07 -21.96 -0.55
C VAL A 161 10.85 -22.66 -1.66
N GLN A 162 12.01 -22.11 -2.03
CA GLN A 162 12.83 -22.59 -3.13
C GLN A 162 13.44 -23.96 -2.81
N GLU A 163 13.59 -24.83 -3.81
CA GLU A 163 14.10 -26.20 -3.60
C GLU A 163 15.52 -26.25 -3.01
N ASN A 164 16.33 -25.21 -3.27
CA ASN A 164 17.72 -25.11 -2.83
C ASN A 164 17.90 -24.34 -1.51
N GLU A 165 16.85 -23.82 -0.89
CA GLU A 165 16.96 -23.15 0.42
C GLU A 165 16.65 -24.12 1.57
N GLY A 166 17.27 -23.89 2.73
CA GLY A 166 16.92 -24.64 3.93
C GLY A 166 15.53 -24.25 4.45
N LEU A 167 14.79 -25.20 5.01
CA LEU A 167 13.51 -24.93 5.67
C LEU A 167 13.72 -24.00 6.89
N PRO A 168 13.12 -22.78 6.92
CA PRO A 168 13.32 -21.82 8.02
C PRO A 168 13.02 -22.37 9.43
N PHE A 169 12.07 -23.28 9.54
CA PHE A 169 11.79 -24.03 10.76
C PHE A 169 11.23 -25.42 10.46
N ASN A 170 11.37 -26.33 11.43
CA ASN A 170 10.87 -27.70 11.33
C ASN A 170 9.42 -27.80 11.83
N VAL A 171 8.65 -28.68 11.19
CA VAL A 171 7.33 -29.13 11.64
C VAL A 171 7.36 -30.65 11.70
N ASP A 172 6.75 -31.25 12.72
CA ASP A 172 6.68 -32.71 12.85
C ASP A 172 6.09 -33.33 11.58
N THR A 173 6.75 -34.36 11.04
CA THR A 173 6.31 -35.02 9.81
C THR A 173 4.94 -35.68 9.98
N GLU A 174 4.59 -36.14 11.19
CA GLU A 174 3.27 -36.68 11.48
C GLU A 174 2.18 -35.60 11.36
N ILE A 175 2.46 -34.37 11.83
CA ILE A 175 1.55 -33.24 11.69
C ILE A 175 1.33 -32.92 10.20
N VAL A 176 2.42 -32.82 9.43
CA VAL A 176 2.32 -32.54 7.98
C VAL A 176 1.55 -33.64 7.26
N SER A 177 1.83 -34.92 7.56
CA SER A 177 1.12 -36.05 6.96
C SER A 177 -0.38 -36.06 7.31
N ARG A 178 -0.75 -35.66 8.53
CA ARG A 178 -2.17 -35.60 8.94
C ARG A 178 -2.93 -34.44 8.31
N LEU A 179 -2.26 -33.29 8.09
CA LEU A 179 -2.88 -32.13 7.48
C LEU A 179 -3.00 -32.25 5.96
N VAL A 180 -1.97 -32.80 5.31
CA VAL A 180 -1.82 -32.76 3.85
C VAL A 180 -2.09 -34.10 3.17
N GLY A 181 -1.70 -35.20 3.81
CA GLY A 181 -1.86 -36.54 3.28
C GLY A 181 -0.73 -37.50 3.68
N THR A 182 -1.05 -38.78 3.76
CA THR A 182 -0.12 -39.83 4.20
C THR A 182 1.20 -39.79 3.43
N GLY A 183 2.33 -39.68 4.15
CA GLY A 183 3.67 -39.69 3.57
C GLY A 183 4.14 -38.34 3.04
N VAL A 184 3.32 -37.29 3.12
CA VAL A 184 3.71 -35.93 2.76
C VAL A 184 4.57 -35.31 3.88
N THR A 185 5.64 -34.65 3.45
CA THR A 185 6.61 -33.93 4.30
C THR A 185 6.79 -32.49 3.80
N LEU A 186 7.39 -31.61 4.62
CA LEU A 186 7.79 -30.27 4.17
C LEU A 186 8.70 -30.34 2.93
N HIS A 187 9.69 -31.23 2.96
CA HIS A 187 10.62 -31.41 1.84
C HIS A 187 9.92 -31.86 0.55
N SER A 188 8.90 -32.74 0.63
CA SER A 188 8.14 -33.12 -0.57
C SER A 188 7.26 -31.98 -1.10
N LEU A 189 6.72 -31.12 -0.22
CA LEU A 189 5.97 -29.93 -0.65
C LEU A 189 6.90 -28.89 -1.27
N GLN A 190 8.08 -28.68 -0.69
CA GLN A 190 9.13 -27.82 -1.25
C GLN A 190 9.59 -28.32 -2.63
N ALA A 191 9.95 -29.60 -2.75
CA ALA A 191 10.38 -30.21 -4.01
C ALA A 191 9.30 -30.17 -5.10
N SER A 192 8.02 -30.24 -4.71
CA SER A 192 6.89 -30.10 -5.64
C SER A 192 6.45 -28.65 -5.87
N ARG A 193 7.19 -27.66 -5.36
CA ARG A 193 6.89 -26.21 -5.45
C ARG A 193 5.51 -25.85 -4.91
N ARG A 194 5.10 -26.52 -3.84
CA ARG A 194 3.81 -26.36 -3.15
C ARG A 194 3.94 -25.80 -1.75
N LEU A 195 5.16 -25.56 -1.25
CA LEU A 195 5.40 -24.95 0.07
C LEU A 195 5.71 -23.45 -0.08
N PHE A 196 5.04 -22.62 0.70
CA PHE A 196 5.17 -21.17 0.73
C PHE A 196 5.46 -20.70 2.15
N LEU A 197 6.07 -19.52 2.27
CA LEU A 197 6.50 -18.93 3.52
C LEU A 197 6.11 -17.46 3.57
N VAL A 198 5.72 -17.02 4.76
CA VAL A 198 5.85 -15.63 5.20
C VAL A 198 6.72 -15.62 6.44
N ASP A 199 7.77 -14.79 6.47
CA ASP A 199 8.72 -14.76 7.57
C ASP A 199 8.84 -13.34 8.16
N HIS A 200 8.23 -13.15 9.34
CA HIS A 200 8.34 -11.92 10.11
C HIS A 200 9.29 -12.04 11.31
N SER A 201 10.18 -13.04 11.31
CA SER A 201 11.14 -13.27 12.41
C SER A 201 12.12 -12.11 12.63
N TYR A 202 12.38 -11.28 11.61
CA TYR A 202 13.17 -10.05 11.72
C TYR A 202 12.61 -9.06 12.75
N GLN A 203 11.31 -9.16 13.09
CA GLN A 203 10.67 -8.30 14.07
C GLN A 203 11.10 -8.60 15.52
N ASN A 204 11.82 -9.71 15.77
CA ASN A 204 12.44 -9.98 17.08
C ASN A 204 13.50 -8.96 17.50
N GLU A 205 14.06 -8.23 16.54
CA GLU A 205 15.06 -7.19 16.79
C GLU A 205 14.44 -5.83 17.16
N TYR A 206 13.11 -5.73 17.16
CA TYR A 206 12.39 -4.46 17.33
C TYR A 206 12.06 -4.15 18.78
N SER A 207 12.01 -2.84 19.05
CA SER A 207 11.69 -2.29 20.36
C SER A 207 10.20 -2.03 20.54
N LEU A 208 9.77 -2.02 21.80
CA LEU A 208 8.39 -1.84 22.20
C LEU A 208 8.11 -0.38 22.57
N PRO A 209 6.88 0.12 22.36
CA PRO A 209 6.48 1.44 22.81
C PRO A 209 6.63 1.60 24.33
N SER A 210 7.11 2.77 24.77
CA SER A 210 7.22 3.08 26.21
C SER A 210 5.93 3.62 26.83
N VAL A 211 4.98 4.08 26.00
CA VAL A 211 3.75 4.76 26.45
C VAL A 211 2.63 3.79 26.83
N VAL A 212 2.65 2.58 26.27
CA VAL A 212 1.66 1.53 26.54
C VAL A 212 2.35 0.18 26.58
N LYS A 213 1.90 -0.72 27.47
CA LYS A 213 2.41 -2.08 27.49
C LYS A 213 1.77 -2.89 26.36
N ARG A 214 2.61 -3.46 25.51
CA ARG A 214 2.26 -4.43 24.46
C ARG A 214 3.18 -5.63 24.56
N PHE A 215 2.81 -6.73 23.93
CA PHE A 215 3.65 -7.92 23.89
C PHE A 215 4.04 -8.26 22.44
N PRO A 216 5.34 -8.39 22.15
CA PRO A 216 5.83 -8.67 20.81
C PRO A 216 5.62 -10.14 20.46
N VAL A 217 5.50 -10.38 19.17
CA VAL A 217 5.54 -11.69 18.50
C VAL A 217 6.29 -11.50 17.19
N ALA A 218 6.93 -12.50 16.61
CA ALA A 218 7.68 -12.32 15.36
C ALA A 218 7.49 -13.54 14.47
N CYS A 219 6.25 -13.81 14.08
CA CYS A 219 5.86 -15.10 13.54
C CYS A 219 6.47 -15.40 12.16
N SER A 220 6.83 -16.66 11.94
CA SER A 220 7.02 -17.23 10.60
C SER A 220 5.91 -18.26 10.34
N ALA A 221 5.34 -18.27 9.14
CA ALA A 221 4.25 -19.17 8.79
C ALA A 221 4.51 -19.90 7.48
N TYR A 222 4.28 -21.21 7.49
CA TYR A 222 4.20 -22.00 6.26
C TYR A 222 2.76 -22.05 5.77
N PHE A 223 2.63 -21.97 4.46
CA PHE A 223 1.41 -22.21 3.71
C PHE A 223 1.70 -23.23 2.61
N TYR A 224 0.68 -23.86 2.06
CA TYR A 224 0.85 -24.82 0.99
C TYR A 224 -0.32 -24.83 0.01
N ILE A 225 -0.05 -25.25 -1.23
CA ILE A 225 -1.12 -25.58 -2.17
C ILE A 225 -1.47 -27.05 -2.00
N ASP A 226 -2.65 -27.30 -1.45
CA ASP A 226 -3.12 -28.64 -1.15
C ASP A 226 -3.20 -29.50 -2.42
N PRO A 227 -2.59 -30.70 -2.45
CA PRO A 227 -2.54 -31.52 -3.66
C PRO A 227 -3.89 -32.10 -4.08
N LEU A 228 -4.87 -32.16 -3.17
CA LEU A 228 -6.20 -32.72 -3.44
C LEU A 228 -7.17 -31.65 -3.97
N THR A 229 -7.22 -30.50 -3.30
CA THR A 229 -8.19 -29.42 -3.55
C THR A 229 -7.63 -28.30 -4.44
N ASN A 230 -6.29 -28.18 -4.49
CA ASN A 230 -5.55 -27.03 -5.02
C ASN A 230 -5.86 -25.70 -4.33
N ASP A 231 -6.43 -25.75 -3.13
CA ASP A 231 -6.62 -24.56 -2.31
C ASP A 231 -5.28 -24.18 -1.65
N PHE A 232 -5.07 -22.88 -1.46
CA PHE A 232 -3.94 -22.35 -0.71
C PHE A 232 -4.32 -22.30 0.76
N LEU A 233 -3.60 -23.03 1.62
CA LEU A 233 -3.97 -23.25 3.02
C LEU A 233 -2.78 -23.01 3.96
N PRO A 234 -3.02 -22.60 5.22
CA PRO A 234 -1.97 -22.50 6.22
C PRO A 234 -1.56 -23.91 6.71
N LEU A 235 -0.27 -24.07 7.02
CA LEU A 235 0.29 -25.34 7.49
C LEU A 235 0.76 -25.24 8.95
N ALA A 236 1.56 -24.22 9.27
CA ALA A 236 2.10 -24.03 10.61
C ALA A 236 2.51 -22.58 10.84
N ILE A 237 2.47 -22.13 12.10
CA ILE A 237 2.94 -20.81 12.54
C ILE A 237 3.90 -20.99 13.71
N ARG A 238 5.14 -20.53 13.58
CA ARG A 238 6.13 -20.46 14.66
C ARG A 238 6.19 -19.03 15.19
N THR A 239 6.21 -18.88 16.50
CA THR A 239 6.15 -17.55 17.16
C THR A 239 7.49 -16.80 17.17
N ASN A 240 8.61 -17.53 17.10
CA ASN A 240 9.99 -17.02 17.22
C ASN A 240 10.25 -16.15 18.46
N SER A 241 9.37 -16.19 19.45
CA SER A 241 9.38 -15.29 20.61
C SER A 241 8.91 -16.05 21.85
N GLY A 242 9.36 -15.61 23.03
CA GLY A 242 9.02 -16.29 24.30
C GLY A 242 9.44 -17.76 24.30
N SER A 243 8.47 -18.67 24.49
CA SER A 243 8.68 -20.12 24.46
C SER A 243 8.86 -20.69 23.04
N ASP A 244 8.81 -19.86 22.00
CA ASP A 244 9.05 -20.24 20.61
C ASP A 244 8.20 -21.44 20.14
N LEU A 245 6.91 -21.35 20.44
CA LEU A 245 5.94 -22.40 20.12
C LEU A 245 5.64 -22.43 18.62
N THR A 246 5.48 -23.64 18.09
CA THR A 246 4.97 -23.91 16.74
C THR A 246 3.55 -24.46 16.82
N TYR A 247 2.62 -23.80 16.15
CA TYR A 247 1.20 -24.13 16.08
C TYR A 247 0.83 -24.68 14.70
N SER A 248 -0.21 -25.51 14.63
CA SER A 248 -0.82 -26.00 13.39
C SER A 248 -2.34 -26.08 13.51
N PRO A 249 -3.08 -26.28 12.40
CA PRO A 249 -4.53 -26.50 12.45
C PRO A 249 -4.97 -27.74 13.26
N LEU A 250 -4.04 -28.60 13.71
CA LEU A 250 -4.35 -29.74 14.59
C LEU A 250 -4.33 -29.38 16.08
N ASP A 251 -3.86 -28.19 16.44
CA ASP A 251 -3.95 -27.69 17.82
C ASP A 251 -5.39 -27.33 18.20
N SER A 252 -5.61 -26.97 19.47
CA SER A 252 -6.95 -26.55 19.89
C SER A 252 -7.42 -25.33 19.08
N PRO A 253 -8.75 -25.17 18.84
CA PRO A 253 -9.28 -24.03 18.10
C PRO A 253 -8.79 -22.68 18.62
N GLU A 254 -8.69 -22.52 19.95
CA GLU A 254 -8.20 -21.30 20.58
C GLU A 254 -6.70 -21.08 20.37
N ASP A 255 -5.87 -22.12 20.52
CA ASP A 255 -4.43 -22.02 20.27
C ASP A 255 -4.14 -21.66 18.82
N TRP A 256 -4.81 -22.32 17.88
CA TRP A 256 -4.61 -22.06 16.46
C TRP A 256 -5.12 -20.67 16.04
N LEU A 257 -6.28 -20.25 16.55
CA LEU A 257 -6.80 -18.91 16.28
C LEU A 257 -5.88 -17.82 16.87
N LEU A 258 -5.35 -18.01 18.07
CA LEU A 258 -4.36 -17.09 18.65
C LEU A 258 -3.09 -17.03 17.81
N ALA A 259 -2.60 -18.16 17.29
CA ALA A 259 -1.43 -18.18 16.41
C ALA A 259 -1.65 -17.35 15.13
N LYS A 260 -2.84 -17.45 14.52
CA LYS A 260 -3.24 -16.61 13.38
C LYS A 260 -3.35 -15.12 13.75
N MET A 261 -3.89 -14.79 14.93
CA MET A 261 -3.96 -13.41 15.43
C MET A 261 -2.55 -12.82 15.66
N MET A 262 -1.62 -13.59 16.23
CA MET A 262 -0.22 -13.18 16.42
C MET A 262 0.45 -12.91 15.07
N PHE A 263 0.27 -13.81 14.11
CA PHE A 263 0.78 -13.61 12.76
C PHE A 263 0.18 -12.37 12.09
N ASN A 264 -1.13 -12.15 12.21
CA ASN A 264 -1.80 -10.98 11.64
C ASN A 264 -1.29 -9.66 12.23
N ALA A 265 -0.91 -9.63 13.51
CA ALA A 265 -0.25 -8.46 14.10
C ALA A 265 1.09 -8.15 13.43
N ASN A 266 1.90 -9.18 13.16
CA ASN A 266 3.18 -9.04 12.47
C ASN A 266 3.02 -8.61 11.03
N ASP A 267 2.04 -9.19 10.35
CA ASP A 267 1.84 -8.93 8.94
C ASP A 267 1.20 -7.56 8.71
N MET A 268 0.36 -7.08 9.63
CA MET A 268 -0.10 -5.70 9.62
C MET A 268 1.05 -4.72 9.80
N PHE A 269 1.98 -4.95 10.75
CA PHE A 269 3.19 -4.14 10.87
C PHE A 269 3.96 -4.10 9.54
N HIS A 270 4.20 -5.28 8.96
CA HIS A 270 4.94 -5.40 7.69
C HIS A 270 4.26 -4.62 6.56
N ALA A 271 2.97 -4.84 6.32
CA ALA A 271 2.23 -4.16 5.26
C ALA A 271 2.22 -2.64 5.46
N GLN A 272 1.98 -2.17 6.69
CA GLN A 272 1.98 -0.74 6.99
C GLN A 272 3.36 -0.10 6.93
N MET A 273 4.47 -0.81 7.11
CA MET A 273 5.79 -0.19 6.95
C MET A 273 6.32 -0.32 5.53
N LEU A 274 6.01 -1.44 4.86
CA LEU A 274 6.42 -1.68 3.48
C LEU A 274 5.81 -0.66 2.52
N HIS A 275 4.57 -0.23 2.73
CA HIS A 275 3.93 0.73 1.81
C HIS A 275 4.69 2.06 1.71
N LEU A 276 5.35 2.52 2.79
CA LEU A 276 6.19 3.71 2.75
C LEU A 276 7.31 3.54 1.71
N VAL A 277 7.99 2.40 1.77
CA VAL A 277 9.11 2.05 0.87
C VAL A 277 8.63 1.85 -0.56
N ILE A 278 7.62 1.00 -0.78
CA ILE A 278 7.21 0.60 -2.13
C ILE A 278 6.31 1.62 -2.83
N SER A 279 5.89 2.70 -2.17
CA SER A 279 5.04 3.72 -2.80
C SER A 279 5.58 5.13 -2.59
N HIS A 280 5.43 5.69 -1.38
CA HIS A 280 5.84 7.06 -1.04
C HIS A 280 7.30 7.33 -1.42
N ASP A 281 8.24 6.57 -0.86
CA ASP A 281 9.68 6.83 -1.03
C ASP A 281 10.11 6.74 -2.51
N ILE A 282 9.70 5.68 -3.21
CA ILE A 282 10.05 5.50 -4.63
C ILE A 282 9.45 6.62 -5.50
N SER A 283 8.16 6.90 -5.35
CA SER A 283 7.46 7.88 -6.19
C SER A 283 7.96 9.31 -5.92
N GLU A 284 8.21 9.66 -4.66
CA GLU A 284 8.78 10.96 -4.27
C GLU A 284 10.19 11.17 -4.84
N ALA A 285 11.05 10.15 -4.82
CA ALA A 285 12.41 10.22 -5.39
C ALA A 285 12.37 10.45 -6.91
N ILE A 286 11.55 9.67 -7.62
CA ILE A 286 11.43 9.76 -9.08
C ILE A 286 10.83 11.10 -9.51
N HIS A 287 9.85 11.60 -8.77
CA HIS A 287 9.26 12.91 -9.03
C HIS A 287 10.21 14.05 -8.71
N GLN A 288 11.00 13.96 -7.62
CA GLN A 288 12.04 14.96 -7.35
C GLN A 288 13.05 15.04 -8.49
N ALA A 289 13.54 13.90 -8.98
CA ALA A 289 14.41 13.89 -10.16
C ALA A 289 13.77 14.62 -11.37
N ALA A 290 12.46 14.44 -11.59
CA ALA A 290 11.74 15.16 -12.64
C ALA A 290 11.65 16.67 -12.38
N LEU A 291 11.47 17.12 -11.12
CA LEU A 291 11.46 18.54 -10.74
C LEU A 291 12.78 19.25 -11.09
N HIS A 292 13.90 18.54 -10.97
CA HIS A 292 15.24 19.04 -11.32
C HIS A 292 15.49 19.13 -12.84
N THR A 293 14.78 18.37 -13.67
CA THR A 293 15.22 18.08 -15.05
C THR A 293 14.18 18.34 -16.13
N LEU A 294 12.90 18.13 -15.85
CA LEU A 294 11.83 18.31 -16.83
C LEU A 294 11.26 19.72 -16.73
N SER A 295 10.95 20.32 -17.89
CA SER A 295 10.17 21.55 -17.95
C SER A 295 8.76 21.37 -17.38
N GLY A 296 8.17 22.41 -16.78
CA GLY A 296 6.75 22.41 -16.41
C GLY A 296 5.80 22.18 -17.60
N ASN A 297 6.23 22.53 -18.81
CA ASN A 297 5.49 22.26 -20.05
C ASN A 297 5.83 20.91 -20.70
N HIS A 298 6.74 20.12 -20.10
CA HIS A 298 7.04 18.79 -20.61
C HIS A 298 5.80 17.88 -20.40
N PRO A 299 5.32 17.14 -21.41
CA PRO A 299 4.14 16.30 -21.30
C PRO A 299 4.20 15.30 -20.13
N ILE A 300 5.38 14.71 -19.90
CA ILE A 300 5.62 13.81 -18.74
C ILE A 300 5.41 14.58 -17.43
N MET A 301 6.01 15.76 -17.26
CA MET A 301 5.86 16.56 -16.04
C MET A 301 4.39 16.93 -15.76
N VAL A 302 3.62 17.25 -16.81
CA VAL A 302 2.17 17.51 -16.68
C VAL A 302 1.43 16.31 -16.05
N ILE A 303 1.79 15.09 -16.45
CA ILE A 303 1.20 13.87 -15.89
C ILE A 303 1.73 13.57 -14.49
N LEU A 304 3.03 13.69 -14.26
CA LEU A 304 3.61 13.39 -12.95
C LEU A 304 3.05 14.33 -11.87
N GLU A 305 2.91 15.63 -12.16
CA GLU A 305 2.29 16.58 -11.23
C GLU A 305 0.82 16.25 -10.93
N ARG A 306 0.09 15.71 -11.92
CA ARG A 306 -1.27 15.20 -11.70
C ARG A 306 -1.26 14.03 -10.73
N LEU A 307 -0.38 13.05 -10.94
CA LEU A 307 -0.32 11.83 -10.14
C LEU A 307 0.29 12.07 -8.75
N MET A 308 1.12 13.09 -8.57
CA MET A 308 1.73 13.50 -7.30
C MET A 308 0.92 14.57 -6.55
N LEU A 309 -0.41 14.58 -6.74
CA LEU A 309 -1.32 15.41 -5.96
C LEU A 309 -1.11 15.12 -4.46
N GLN A 310 -0.80 16.15 -3.66
CA GLN A 310 -0.50 16.03 -2.22
C GLN A 310 0.70 15.11 -1.88
N GLY A 311 1.51 14.68 -2.85
CA GLY A 311 2.49 13.62 -2.67
C GLY A 311 3.55 13.90 -1.59
N TYR A 312 3.87 15.16 -1.30
CA TYR A 312 4.83 15.53 -0.26
C TYR A 312 4.20 15.89 1.10
N SER A 313 2.94 15.48 1.34
CA SER A 313 2.27 15.68 2.63
C SER A 313 2.48 14.50 3.59
N SER A 314 2.35 13.26 3.10
CA SER A 314 2.24 12.06 3.94
C SER A 314 3.43 11.83 4.86
N ARG A 315 4.67 11.99 4.39
CA ARG A 315 5.84 11.81 5.25
C ARG A 315 5.98 12.88 6.34
N ILE A 316 5.56 14.12 6.10
CA ILE A 316 5.49 15.16 7.15
C ILE A 316 4.41 14.80 8.17
N VAL A 317 3.22 14.44 7.70
CA VAL A 317 2.11 14.01 8.56
C VAL A 317 2.50 12.80 9.40
N GLY A 318 3.22 11.85 8.80
CA GLY A 318 3.77 10.69 9.48
C GLY A 318 4.70 11.09 10.62
N GLU A 319 5.63 12.02 10.40
CA GLU A 319 6.50 12.56 11.44
C GLU A 319 5.74 13.28 12.56
N GLU A 320 4.67 14.00 12.25
CA GLU A 320 3.96 14.83 13.23
C GLU A 320 2.91 14.08 14.05
N LEU A 321 2.23 13.10 13.47
CA LEU A 321 1.03 12.48 14.06
C LEU A 321 1.14 10.96 14.27
N CYS A 322 1.91 10.27 13.43
CA CYS A 322 1.98 8.81 13.44
C CYS A 322 3.20 8.31 14.23
N PHE A 323 4.38 8.70 13.77
CA PHE A 323 5.70 8.21 14.17
C PHE A 323 6.47 9.20 15.04
N ASN A 324 5.79 10.24 15.55
CA ASN A 324 6.32 11.06 16.64
C ASN A 324 6.38 10.21 17.94
N PRO A 325 7.34 10.48 18.85
CA PRO A 325 7.43 9.75 20.11
C PRO A 325 6.11 9.78 20.91
N GLY A 326 5.54 8.61 21.17
CA GLY A 326 4.26 8.47 21.86
C GLY A 326 3.02 8.82 21.00
N GLY A 327 3.18 8.94 19.68
CA GLY A 327 2.11 9.22 18.72
C GLY A 327 1.09 8.08 18.55
N HIS A 328 0.25 8.19 17.52
CA HIS A 328 -0.82 7.21 17.26
C HIS A 328 -0.28 5.79 17.03
N TRP A 329 0.88 5.66 16.40
CA TRP A 329 1.52 4.38 16.17
C TRP A 329 1.92 3.70 17.49
N ASP A 330 2.71 4.41 18.32
CA ASP A 330 3.18 3.93 19.61
C ASP A 330 2.03 3.58 20.58
N GLN A 331 0.87 4.23 20.45
CA GLN A 331 -0.32 3.94 21.25
C GLN A 331 -1.08 2.68 20.79
N SER A 332 -0.93 2.29 19.52
CA SER A 332 -1.77 1.25 18.89
C SER A 332 -1.02 -0.05 18.62
N MET A 333 0.18 0.04 18.05
CA MET A 333 0.90 -1.09 17.45
C MET A 333 1.83 -1.81 18.43
N ALA A 334 2.26 -3.02 18.06
CA ALA A 334 3.15 -3.83 18.91
C ALA A 334 4.55 -3.23 19.05
N TYR A 335 5.08 -2.66 17.96
CA TYR A 335 6.44 -2.13 17.85
C TYR A 335 6.43 -0.61 17.79
N ASP A 336 7.47 0.02 18.31
CA ASP A 336 7.57 1.48 18.36
C ASP A 336 7.95 2.12 17.02
N GLN A 337 7.85 3.45 16.98
CA GLN A 337 8.23 4.26 15.83
C GLN A 337 9.73 4.15 15.45
N PHE A 338 10.62 3.81 16.39
CA PHE A 338 12.04 3.61 16.06
C PHE A 338 12.21 2.36 15.20
N SER A 339 11.46 1.31 15.52
CA SER A 339 11.41 0.07 14.75
C SER A 339 10.80 0.28 13.36
N CYS A 340 9.82 1.17 13.23
CA CYS A 340 9.31 1.62 11.93
C CYS A 340 10.42 2.21 11.05
N ARG A 341 11.19 3.16 11.60
CA ARG A 341 12.30 3.82 10.89
C ARG A 341 13.40 2.83 10.52
N LYS A 342 13.71 1.89 11.42
CA LYS A 342 14.66 0.80 11.14
C LYS A 342 14.15 -0.08 10.00
N PHE A 343 12.89 -0.49 10.00
CA PHE A 343 12.30 -1.27 8.91
C PHE A 343 12.44 -0.54 7.56
N VAL A 344 12.02 0.74 7.49
CA VAL A 344 12.12 1.53 6.26
C VAL A 344 13.56 1.59 5.75
N THR A 345 14.50 1.86 6.66
CA THR A 345 15.95 1.89 6.34
C THR A 345 16.45 0.56 5.80
N ASP A 346 16.10 -0.54 6.46
CA ASP A 346 16.58 -1.88 6.10
C ASP A 346 15.94 -2.37 4.78
N GLN A 347 14.69 -1.97 4.51
CA GLN A 347 13.96 -2.38 3.31
C GLN A 347 14.20 -1.50 2.09
N TRP A 348 14.65 -0.24 2.25
CA TRP A 348 14.94 0.64 1.12
C TRP A 348 15.85 -0.01 0.04
N PRO A 349 17.02 -0.59 0.36
CA PRO A 349 17.88 -1.21 -0.66
C PRO A 349 17.33 -2.54 -1.22
N VAL A 350 16.23 -3.08 -0.68
CA VAL A 350 15.65 -4.36 -1.07
C VAL A 350 14.32 -4.17 -1.81
N ALA A 351 13.31 -3.64 -1.12
CA ALA A 351 11.97 -3.40 -1.62
C ALA A 351 11.83 -2.07 -2.35
N GLY A 352 12.74 -1.12 -2.14
CA GLY A 352 12.79 0.17 -2.85
C GLY A 352 13.24 0.05 -4.32
N LYS A 353 13.61 -1.15 -4.78
CA LYS A 353 14.11 -1.41 -6.14
C LYS A 353 13.00 -1.25 -7.18
N PHE A 354 13.16 -0.25 -8.04
CA PHE A 354 12.13 0.15 -8.99
C PHE A 354 11.80 -0.92 -10.04
N GLN A 355 12.79 -1.44 -10.78
CA GLN A 355 12.52 -2.47 -11.80
C GLN A 355 12.10 -3.81 -11.18
N ALA A 356 12.74 -4.23 -10.08
CA ALA A 356 12.33 -5.42 -9.35
C ALA A 356 10.88 -5.31 -8.79
N GLY A 357 10.42 -4.10 -8.48
CA GLY A 357 9.06 -3.82 -8.02
C GLY A 357 7.99 -3.88 -9.11
N TYR A 358 8.34 -4.05 -10.39
CA TYR A 358 7.35 -4.23 -11.45
C TYR A 358 6.48 -5.46 -11.13
N LEU A 359 5.15 -5.32 -11.23
CA LEU A 359 4.19 -6.33 -10.75
C LEU A 359 4.55 -7.78 -11.13
N GLU A 360 4.84 -8.02 -12.41
CA GLU A 360 5.20 -9.37 -12.88
C GLU A 360 6.59 -9.80 -12.43
N ALA A 361 7.56 -8.87 -12.33
CA ALA A 361 8.91 -9.16 -11.89
C ALA A 361 8.91 -9.56 -10.40
N ASP A 362 8.24 -8.79 -9.55
CA ASP A 362 8.05 -9.08 -8.13
C ASP A 362 7.38 -10.44 -7.93
N LEU A 363 6.20 -10.66 -8.53
CA LEU A 363 5.46 -11.90 -8.34
C LEU A 363 6.20 -13.14 -8.87
N LYS A 364 6.96 -13.01 -9.97
CA LYS A 364 7.83 -14.09 -10.47
C LYS A 364 9.00 -14.34 -9.51
N SER A 365 9.64 -13.29 -9.00
CA SER A 365 10.77 -13.42 -8.07
C SER A 365 10.38 -14.14 -6.78
N ARG A 366 9.14 -13.92 -6.33
CA ARG A 366 8.55 -14.61 -5.16
C ARG A 366 7.98 -15.99 -5.50
N GLY A 367 8.03 -16.43 -6.76
CA GLY A 367 7.54 -17.74 -7.20
C GLY A 367 6.02 -17.88 -7.23
N LEU A 368 5.29 -16.77 -7.33
CA LEU A 368 3.81 -16.73 -7.35
C LEU A 368 3.24 -16.78 -8.76
N LEU A 369 4.06 -16.46 -9.76
CA LEU A 369 3.78 -16.72 -11.18
C LEU A 369 4.76 -17.77 -11.72
N ASN A 370 4.30 -18.57 -12.67
CA ASN A 370 5.17 -19.48 -13.41
C ASN A 370 5.97 -18.73 -14.51
N GLU A 371 6.83 -19.44 -15.23
CA GLU A 371 7.67 -18.87 -16.31
C GLU A 371 6.85 -18.20 -17.42
N LYS A 372 5.64 -18.69 -17.68
CA LYS A 372 4.71 -18.12 -18.68
C LYS A 372 4.00 -16.86 -18.18
N GLY A 373 4.12 -16.52 -16.89
CA GLY A 373 3.43 -15.40 -16.27
C GLY A 373 2.02 -15.74 -15.77
N ASP A 374 1.65 -17.02 -15.70
CA ASP A 374 0.36 -17.43 -15.13
C ASP A 374 0.49 -17.63 -13.61
N SER A 375 -0.59 -17.32 -12.88
CA SER A 375 -0.70 -17.61 -11.44
C SER A 375 -0.48 -19.09 -11.15
N VAL A 376 0.31 -19.40 -10.11
CA VAL A 376 0.45 -20.78 -9.60
C VAL A 376 -0.74 -21.20 -8.72
N PHE A 377 -1.56 -20.24 -8.29
CA PHE A 377 -2.73 -20.46 -7.45
C PHE A 377 -4.00 -20.61 -8.28
N LYS A 378 -4.92 -21.45 -7.81
CA LYS A 378 -6.28 -21.58 -8.34
C LYS A 378 -7.06 -20.26 -8.29
N SER A 379 -6.82 -19.44 -7.27
CA SER A 379 -7.31 -18.05 -7.20
C SER A 379 -6.20 -17.12 -6.70
N PHE A 380 -6.04 -15.97 -7.35
CA PHE A 380 -5.12 -14.91 -6.93
C PHE A 380 -5.75 -13.53 -7.15
N PRO A 381 -6.67 -13.10 -6.26
CA PRO A 381 -7.50 -11.92 -6.48
C PRO A 381 -6.71 -10.61 -6.59
N PHE A 382 -5.64 -10.43 -5.81
CA PHE A 382 -4.75 -9.27 -5.97
C PHE A 382 -4.17 -9.19 -7.38
N TRP A 383 -3.56 -10.27 -7.87
CA TRP A 383 -2.94 -10.33 -9.19
C TRP A 383 -3.95 -9.98 -10.30
N ASN A 384 -5.16 -10.54 -10.23
CA ASN A 384 -6.19 -10.32 -11.25
C ASN A 384 -6.56 -8.82 -11.36
N ASP A 385 -6.85 -8.16 -10.24
CA ASP A 385 -7.22 -6.75 -10.23
C ASP A 385 -6.03 -5.84 -10.56
N ALA A 386 -4.87 -6.09 -9.93
CA ALA A 386 -3.65 -5.32 -10.11
C ALA A 386 -3.16 -5.36 -11.58
N LYS A 387 -3.28 -6.52 -12.23
CA LYS A 387 -2.91 -6.68 -13.64
C LYS A 387 -3.81 -5.88 -14.56
N GLU A 388 -5.14 -5.89 -14.36
CA GLU A 388 -6.06 -5.08 -15.18
C GLU A 388 -5.75 -3.58 -15.05
N ILE A 389 -5.43 -3.10 -13.85
CA ILE A 389 -5.01 -1.71 -13.61
C ILE A 389 -3.66 -1.40 -14.29
N ARG A 390 -2.66 -2.27 -14.12
CA ARG A 390 -1.34 -2.14 -14.76
C ARG A 390 -1.47 -2.08 -16.28
N ASP A 391 -2.26 -2.97 -16.87
CA ASP A 391 -2.47 -3.03 -18.32
C ASP A 391 -3.19 -1.77 -18.83
N ALA A 392 -4.12 -1.20 -18.06
CA ALA A 392 -4.76 0.07 -18.39
C ALA A 392 -3.75 1.23 -18.41
N TYR A 393 -2.89 1.34 -17.39
CA TYR A 393 -1.80 2.32 -17.38
C TYR A 393 -0.86 2.12 -18.57
N ARG A 394 -0.47 0.88 -18.85
CA ARG A 394 0.46 0.56 -19.94
C ARG A 394 -0.12 0.94 -21.30
N ALA A 395 -1.40 0.67 -21.53
CA ALA A 395 -2.09 1.07 -22.75
C ALA A 395 -2.13 2.61 -22.89
N PHE A 396 -2.49 3.32 -21.81
CA PHE A 396 -2.48 4.77 -21.78
C PHE A 396 -1.08 5.34 -22.09
N PHE A 397 -0.06 4.89 -21.36
CA PHE A 397 1.30 5.41 -21.51
C PHE A 397 1.93 5.03 -22.84
N LYS A 398 1.57 3.89 -23.43
CA LYS A 398 1.98 3.56 -24.80
C LYS A 398 1.47 4.61 -25.78
N THR A 399 0.17 4.90 -25.78
CA THR A 399 -0.39 5.92 -26.68
C THR A 399 0.16 7.31 -26.38
N PHE A 400 0.37 7.65 -25.10
CA PHE A 400 0.99 8.91 -24.70
C PHE A 400 2.43 9.04 -25.23
N VAL A 401 3.29 8.05 -25.00
CA VAL A 401 4.69 8.07 -25.47
C VAL A 401 4.73 8.10 -27.00
N ASP A 402 3.95 7.26 -27.69
CA ASP A 402 3.90 7.22 -29.15
C ASP A 402 3.39 8.53 -29.79
N SER A 403 2.56 9.32 -29.08
CA SER A 403 2.02 10.57 -29.61
C SER A 403 2.97 11.77 -29.50
N TYR A 404 3.94 11.71 -28.59
CA TYR A 404 4.98 12.74 -28.42
C TYR A 404 6.30 12.37 -29.08
N TYR A 405 6.62 11.08 -29.18
CA TYR A 405 7.81 10.55 -29.84
C TYR A 405 7.40 9.59 -30.96
N GLU A 406 7.47 10.05 -32.21
CA GLU A 406 7.08 9.23 -33.36
C GLU A 406 8.04 8.06 -33.53
N THR A 407 9.33 8.33 -33.35
CA THR A 407 10.43 7.38 -33.46
C THR A 407 11.29 7.34 -32.19
N GLU A 408 12.14 6.32 -32.04
CA GLU A 408 13.15 6.28 -30.97
C GLU A 408 14.11 7.48 -31.08
N LEU A 409 14.37 8.00 -32.29
CA LEU A 409 15.25 9.16 -32.50
C LEU A 409 14.69 10.44 -31.88
N ASP A 410 13.35 10.61 -31.86
CA ASP A 410 12.73 11.74 -31.17
C ASP A 410 13.04 11.69 -29.67
N LEU A 411 12.96 10.50 -29.06
CA LEU A 411 13.29 10.30 -27.65
C LEU A 411 14.79 10.50 -27.37
N VAL A 412 15.66 9.99 -28.25
CA VAL A 412 17.12 10.22 -28.17
C VAL A 412 17.46 11.70 -28.22
N GLY A 413 16.70 12.49 -28.96
CA GLY A 413 16.85 13.95 -29.01
C GLY A 413 16.35 14.68 -27.76
N ASP A 414 15.66 14.00 -26.83
CA ASP A 414 15.04 14.63 -25.66
C ASP A 414 16.00 14.66 -24.47
N PHE A 415 16.79 15.73 -24.43
CA PHE A 415 17.76 15.92 -23.35
C PHE A 415 17.12 16.03 -21.96
N GLU A 416 15.85 16.43 -21.83
CA GLU A 416 15.19 16.53 -20.52
C GLU A 416 14.89 15.13 -19.97
N VAL A 417 14.38 14.22 -20.79
CA VAL A 417 14.16 12.82 -20.37
C VAL A 417 15.47 12.11 -20.06
N HIS A 418 16.50 12.31 -20.89
CA HIS A 418 17.83 11.76 -20.62
C HIS A 418 18.40 12.27 -19.29
N ASN A 419 18.27 13.57 -19.02
CA ASN A 419 18.69 14.16 -17.75
C ASN A 419 17.87 13.61 -16.59
N TRP A 420 16.56 13.44 -16.74
CA TRP A 420 15.70 12.85 -15.71
C TRP A 420 16.15 11.43 -15.32
N PHE A 421 16.48 10.59 -16.30
CA PHE A 421 16.97 9.23 -16.02
C PHE A 421 18.32 9.24 -15.29
N VAL A 422 19.24 10.13 -15.69
CA VAL A 422 20.51 10.34 -14.98
C VAL A 422 20.24 10.79 -13.55
N GLU A 423 19.43 11.84 -13.39
CA GLU A 423 19.07 12.44 -12.11
C GLU A 423 18.47 11.42 -11.14
N ALA A 424 17.51 10.62 -11.63
CA ALA A 424 16.88 9.56 -10.85
C ALA A 424 17.91 8.52 -10.38
N SER A 425 18.72 8.01 -11.31
CA SER A 425 19.67 6.92 -11.05
C SER A 425 20.91 7.31 -10.24
N GLU A 426 21.38 8.55 -10.35
CA GLU A 426 22.66 9.00 -9.76
C GLU A 426 22.49 9.91 -8.54
N TYR A 427 21.41 10.71 -8.46
CA TYR A 427 21.28 11.79 -7.46
C TYR A 427 20.08 11.62 -6.53
N ALA A 428 18.93 11.14 -7.04
CA ALA A 428 17.72 10.95 -6.24
C ALA A 428 17.73 9.70 -5.33
N LYS A 429 18.87 8.99 -5.25
CA LYS A 429 19.07 7.74 -4.49
C LYS A 429 18.07 6.63 -4.83
N THR A 430 17.44 6.66 -6.01
CA THR A 430 16.54 5.59 -6.44
C THR A 430 17.29 4.26 -6.50
N GLN A 431 16.62 3.17 -6.14
CA GLN A 431 17.21 1.84 -6.20
C GLN A 431 16.75 1.17 -7.49
N ASP A 432 17.67 0.52 -8.21
CA ASP A 432 17.34 -0.29 -9.41
C ASP A 432 16.49 0.45 -10.45
N PHE A 433 16.79 1.74 -10.67
CA PHE A 433 16.13 2.54 -11.71
C PHE A 433 16.81 2.33 -13.07
N PRO A 434 16.07 2.28 -14.19
CA PRO A 434 16.65 2.02 -15.50
C PRO A 434 17.74 3.03 -15.88
N SER A 435 18.85 2.51 -16.41
CA SER A 435 19.93 3.36 -16.90
C SER A 435 19.49 4.18 -18.12
N LYS A 436 19.96 5.43 -18.20
CA LYS A 436 19.83 6.26 -19.42
C LYS A 436 20.37 5.59 -20.69
N HIS A 437 21.33 4.67 -20.56
CA HIS A 437 21.91 3.96 -21.70
C HIS A 437 20.97 2.92 -22.32
N SER A 438 19.99 2.46 -21.54
CA SER A 438 18.92 1.55 -21.97
C SER A 438 17.61 2.27 -22.31
N LEU A 439 17.61 3.62 -22.33
CA LEU A 439 16.41 4.39 -22.60
C LEU A 439 15.89 4.09 -24.02
N SER A 440 14.63 3.68 -24.06
CA SER A 440 13.84 3.44 -25.27
C SER A 440 12.40 3.84 -24.98
N LYS A 441 11.57 3.99 -26.00
CA LYS A 441 10.14 4.26 -25.80
C LYS A 441 9.47 3.17 -24.96
N ALA A 442 9.85 1.90 -25.17
CA ALA A 442 9.34 0.78 -24.37
C ALA A 442 9.72 0.93 -22.89
N MET A 443 10.98 1.24 -22.59
CA MET A 443 11.44 1.49 -21.22
C MET A 443 10.70 2.67 -20.57
N LEU A 444 10.50 3.76 -21.32
CA LEU A 444 9.78 4.93 -20.81
C LEU A 444 8.31 4.61 -20.50
N VAL A 445 7.65 3.80 -21.34
CA VAL A 445 6.30 3.30 -21.07
C VAL A 445 6.28 2.48 -19.79
N ASP A 446 7.24 1.58 -19.59
CA ASP A 446 7.27 0.73 -18.40
C ASP A 446 7.55 1.56 -17.12
N VAL A 447 8.46 2.55 -17.17
CA VAL A 447 8.71 3.50 -16.07
C VAL A 447 7.45 4.27 -15.68
N LEU A 448 6.76 4.88 -16.65
CA LEU A 448 5.54 5.66 -16.37
C LEU A 448 4.39 4.77 -15.89
N THR A 449 4.25 3.57 -16.46
CA THR A 449 3.28 2.56 -16.04
C THR A 449 3.50 2.17 -14.59
N HIS A 450 4.76 1.88 -14.22
CA HIS A 450 5.07 1.50 -12.86
C HIS A 450 4.86 2.67 -11.89
N PHE A 451 5.26 3.89 -12.27
CA PHE A 451 5.00 5.08 -11.45
C PHE A 451 3.51 5.24 -11.09
N GLY A 452 2.62 5.13 -12.09
CA GLY A 452 1.17 5.14 -11.84
C GLY A 452 0.69 3.95 -10.99
N PHE A 453 1.28 2.78 -11.18
CA PHE A 453 0.99 1.58 -10.39
C PHE A 453 1.37 1.72 -8.91
N LEU A 454 2.52 2.31 -8.59
CA LEU A 454 2.99 2.52 -7.21
C LEU A 454 2.01 3.41 -6.42
N LEU A 455 1.61 4.52 -7.04
CA LEU A 455 0.73 5.53 -6.46
C LEU A 455 -0.71 5.06 -6.27
N SER A 456 -1.12 4.02 -7.02
CA SER A 456 -2.47 3.48 -6.98
C SER A 456 -2.50 2.12 -6.29
N VAL A 457 -2.04 1.07 -6.97
CA VAL A 457 -2.07 -0.31 -6.48
C VAL A 457 -1.08 -0.52 -5.34
N GLY A 458 0.19 -0.10 -5.51
CA GLY A 458 1.23 -0.31 -4.51
C GLY A 458 0.85 0.28 -3.15
N HIS A 459 0.35 1.51 -3.16
CA HIS A 459 -0.15 2.19 -1.97
C HIS A 459 -1.49 1.61 -1.47
N HIS A 460 -2.54 1.57 -2.30
CA HIS A 460 -3.91 1.28 -1.80
C HIS A 460 -4.22 -0.21 -1.60
N SER A 461 -3.33 -1.12 -2.00
CA SER A 461 -3.42 -2.54 -1.61
C SER A 461 -2.95 -2.81 -0.18
N THR A 462 -2.26 -1.85 0.45
CA THR A 462 -1.68 -2.01 1.80
C THR A 462 -2.12 -0.91 2.76
N ASN A 463 -2.29 0.33 2.29
CA ASN A 463 -2.72 1.48 3.06
C ASN A 463 -3.98 2.13 2.45
N GLY A 464 -4.31 3.36 2.83
CA GLY A 464 -5.57 4.02 2.48
C GLY A 464 -6.76 3.35 3.14
N GLY A 465 -7.72 2.90 2.32
CA GLY A 465 -8.91 2.20 2.80
C GLY A 465 -8.68 0.73 3.18
N ALA A 466 -7.54 0.12 2.81
CA ALA A 466 -7.31 -1.31 3.03
C ALA A 466 -7.37 -1.70 4.53
N PRO A 467 -6.67 -1.02 5.46
CA PRO A 467 -6.66 -1.45 6.87
C PRO A 467 -8.03 -1.39 7.54
N ILE A 468 -8.84 -0.35 7.28
CA ILE A 468 -10.19 -0.26 7.87
C ILE A 468 -11.19 -1.25 7.23
N ALA A 469 -10.85 -1.82 6.07
CA ALA A 469 -11.65 -2.85 5.42
C ALA A 469 -11.28 -4.26 5.90
N SER A 470 -10.00 -4.58 6.02
CA SER A 470 -9.52 -5.95 6.27
C SER A 470 -9.00 -6.19 7.69
N ALA A 471 -8.37 -5.21 8.33
CA ALA A 471 -7.77 -5.35 9.66
C ALA A 471 -8.80 -5.15 10.80
N ALA A 472 -9.95 -5.83 10.70
CA ALA A 472 -11.03 -5.75 11.67
C ALA A 472 -10.79 -6.63 12.91
N LEU A 473 -11.09 -6.07 14.09
CA LEU A 473 -11.15 -6.80 15.35
C LEU A 473 -12.32 -7.81 15.32
N PRO A 474 -12.26 -8.89 16.11
CA PRO A 474 -11.18 -9.28 17.03
C PRO A 474 -10.04 -10.09 16.39
N PHE A 475 -10.14 -10.45 15.11
CA PHE A 475 -9.17 -11.35 14.46
C PHE A 475 -7.86 -10.66 14.07
N HIS A 476 -7.94 -9.42 13.59
CA HIS A 476 -6.77 -8.61 13.28
C HIS A 476 -6.50 -7.66 14.42
N ILE A 477 -5.55 -8.04 15.27
CA ILE A 477 -5.11 -7.22 16.41
C ILE A 477 -3.83 -6.47 16.04
N PRO A 478 -3.65 -5.22 16.52
CA PRO A 478 -2.41 -4.47 16.29
C PRO A 478 -1.24 -4.90 17.17
N ALA A 479 -1.55 -5.64 18.23
CA ALA A 479 -0.62 -6.16 19.21
C ALA A 479 -1.34 -7.15 20.12
N LEU A 480 -0.59 -7.95 20.87
CA LEU A 480 -1.13 -8.69 22.00
C LEU A 480 -1.25 -7.79 23.24
N TYR A 481 -2.33 -7.98 23.99
CA TYR A 481 -2.65 -7.27 25.23
C TYR A 481 -2.36 -8.08 26.51
N SER A 482 -1.98 -9.35 26.34
CA SER A 482 -1.43 -10.24 27.37
C SER A 482 -0.20 -10.95 26.83
N ALA A 483 0.67 -11.43 27.73
CA ALA A 483 1.90 -12.12 27.34
C ALA A 483 1.60 -13.35 26.47
N PRO A 484 2.37 -13.61 25.39
CA PRO A 484 2.24 -14.83 24.61
C PRO A 484 2.25 -16.08 25.50
N PRO A 485 1.46 -17.12 25.18
CA PRO A 485 1.42 -18.33 25.98
C PRO A 485 2.80 -18.98 26.12
N ALA A 486 3.15 -19.40 27.34
CA ALA A 486 4.38 -20.16 27.58
C ALA A 486 4.25 -21.64 27.16
N ALA A 487 3.01 -22.13 27.03
CA ALA A 487 2.65 -23.45 26.55
C ALA A 487 1.29 -23.41 25.84
N LYS A 488 1.00 -24.42 25.02
CA LYS A 488 -0.31 -24.61 24.39
C LYS A 488 -1.39 -24.93 25.43
N GLY A 489 -2.65 -24.74 25.06
CA GLY A 489 -3.81 -25.01 25.91
C GLY A 489 -4.59 -23.76 26.29
N VAL A 490 -4.51 -22.69 25.49
CA VAL A 490 -5.33 -21.49 25.67
C VAL A 490 -6.81 -21.86 25.63
N LYS A 491 -7.62 -21.26 26.51
CA LYS A 491 -9.07 -21.48 26.61
C LYS A 491 -9.91 -20.23 26.40
N ASN A 492 -9.27 -19.06 26.43
CA ASN A 492 -9.96 -17.78 26.32
C ASN A 492 -9.05 -16.78 25.60
N LEU A 493 -9.58 -16.19 24.53
CA LEU A 493 -8.87 -15.21 23.71
C LEU A 493 -9.08 -13.77 24.18
N LEU A 494 -10.11 -13.48 24.99
CA LEU A 494 -10.41 -12.14 25.48
C LEU A 494 -9.22 -11.41 26.12
N PRO A 495 -8.35 -12.05 26.93
CA PRO A 495 -7.20 -11.36 27.51
C PRO A 495 -6.19 -10.82 26.49
N TYR A 496 -6.22 -11.31 25.25
CA TYR A 496 -5.33 -10.88 24.18
C TYR A 496 -5.94 -9.80 23.28
N LEU A 497 -7.18 -9.36 23.57
CA LEU A 497 -7.88 -8.32 22.82
C LEU A 497 -7.74 -6.94 23.49
N PRO A 498 -7.86 -5.84 22.71
CA PRO A 498 -7.78 -4.48 23.26
C PRO A 498 -8.94 -4.17 24.21
N ASP A 499 -8.68 -3.41 25.28
CA ASP A 499 -9.78 -2.82 26.04
C ASP A 499 -10.58 -1.79 25.20
N VAL A 500 -11.73 -1.34 25.72
CA VAL A 500 -12.63 -0.43 24.99
C VAL A 500 -11.93 0.85 24.51
N PRO A 501 -11.18 1.60 25.36
CA PRO A 501 -10.46 2.79 24.90
C PRO A 501 -9.46 2.47 23.79
N THR A 502 -8.72 1.36 23.88
CA THR A 502 -7.75 0.99 22.86
C THR A 502 -8.43 0.55 21.56
N ALA A 503 -9.54 -0.19 21.64
CA ALA A 503 -10.31 -0.60 20.46
C ALA A 503 -10.86 0.61 19.69
N LEU A 504 -11.39 1.62 20.40
CA LEU A 504 -11.87 2.86 19.79
C LEU A 504 -10.74 3.69 19.19
N HIS A 505 -9.59 3.78 19.88
CA HIS A 505 -8.41 4.46 19.34
C HIS A 505 -7.94 3.78 18.06
N TYR A 506 -7.80 2.45 18.07
CA TYR A 506 -7.39 1.66 16.91
C TYR A 506 -8.34 1.85 15.73
N ILE A 507 -9.65 1.75 15.93
CA ILE A 507 -10.66 1.94 14.87
C ILE A 507 -10.58 3.36 14.32
N GLY A 508 -10.50 4.38 15.18
CA GLY A 508 -10.35 5.77 14.76
C GLY A 508 -9.07 6.01 13.96
N PHE A 509 -7.97 5.39 14.38
CA PHE A 509 -6.69 5.48 13.68
C PHE A 509 -6.74 4.80 12.31
N MET A 510 -7.26 3.57 12.22
CA MET A 510 -7.43 2.88 10.93
C MET A 510 -8.37 3.65 9.98
N ALA A 511 -9.45 4.22 10.50
CA ALA A 511 -10.39 5.02 9.73
C ALA A 511 -9.76 6.33 9.20
N SER A 512 -8.71 6.85 9.86
CA SER A 512 -8.02 8.08 9.46
C SER A 512 -7.24 7.96 8.16
N PHE A 513 -6.91 6.73 7.74
CA PHE A 513 -6.28 6.45 6.44
C PHE A 513 -7.29 6.42 5.28
N ASN A 514 -8.58 6.29 5.57
CA ASN A 514 -9.59 6.19 4.52
C ASN A 514 -10.04 7.57 4.01
N ARG A 515 -10.49 7.64 2.75
CA ARG A 515 -10.99 8.86 2.09
C ARG A 515 -12.28 8.59 1.31
N PRO A 516 -13.40 8.33 2.00
CA PRO A 516 -14.63 7.88 1.35
C PRO A 516 -15.31 8.94 0.46
N PHE A 517 -14.91 10.21 0.58
CA PHE A 517 -15.45 11.33 -0.18
C PHE A 517 -14.73 11.58 -1.52
N TYR A 518 -13.63 10.87 -1.83
CA TYR A 518 -12.92 11.07 -3.09
C TYR A 518 -13.72 10.65 -4.34
N GLY A 519 -14.69 9.75 -4.18
CA GLY A 519 -15.62 9.36 -5.23
C GLY A 519 -16.43 10.53 -5.79
N SER A 520 -16.94 11.41 -4.92
CA SER A 520 -17.67 12.61 -5.35
C SER A 520 -16.78 13.72 -5.87
N ASP A 521 -15.51 13.73 -5.46
CA ASP A 521 -14.58 14.83 -5.72
C ASP A 521 -13.74 14.63 -7.00
N GLY A 522 -13.95 13.53 -7.73
CA GLY A 522 -13.17 13.22 -8.94
C GLY A 522 -11.69 12.91 -8.64
N ARG A 523 -11.43 12.33 -7.47
CA ARG A 523 -10.08 12.01 -6.97
C ARG A 523 -9.76 10.52 -6.94
N THR A 524 -10.66 9.69 -7.46
CA THR A 524 -10.48 8.23 -7.58
C THR A 524 -9.58 7.86 -8.74
N LEU A 525 -9.05 6.64 -8.75
CA LEU A 525 -8.20 6.10 -9.80
C LEU A 525 -8.81 6.24 -11.20
N GLN A 526 -10.13 6.07 -11.34
CA GLN A 526 -10.84 6.33 -12.61
C GLN A 526 -10.59 7.74 -13.16
N SER A 527 -10.50 8.73 -12.28
CA SER A 527 -10.31 10.14 -12.63
C SER A 527 -8.85 10.56 -12.78
N ALA A 528 -7.88 9.62 -12.75
CA ALA A 528 -6.46 9.92 -12.86
C ALA A 528 -6.15 10.86 -14.03
N PHE A 529 -6.76 10.60 -15.19
CA PHE A 529 -6.54 11.35 -16.43
C PHE A 529 -7.78 12.11 -16.92
N SER A 530 -8.64 12.60 -16.01
CA SER A 530 -9.93 13.22 -16.39
C SER A 530 -10.02 14.73 -16.13
N GLN A 531 -8.95 15.37 -15.65
CA GLN A 531 -8.98 16.80 -15.33
C GLN A 531 -8.92 17.67 -16.58
N ASP A 532 -9.95 18.49 -16.80
CA ASP A 532 -10.08 19.36 -17.99
C ASP A 532 -8.86 20.26 -18.22
N GLU A 533 -8.36 20.93 -17.19
CA GLU A 533 -7.20 21.82 -17.33
C GLU A 533 -5.92 21.08 -17.74
N MET A 534 -5.75 19.84 -17.29
CA MET A 534 -4.64 18.99 -17.74
C MET A 534 -4.85 18.56 -19.19
N LEU A 535 -6.04 18.05 -19.53
CA LEU A 535 -6.37 17.58 -20.88
C LEU A 535 -6.31 18.70 -21.94
N LYS A 536 -6.63 19.95 -21.55
CA LYS A 536 -6.46 21.12 -22.41
C LYS A 536 -5.00 21.36 -22.80
N LYS A 537 -4.01 20.90 -22.02
CA LYS A 537 -2.58 21.04 -22.35
C LYS A 537 -2.06 19.88 -23.20
N LEU A 538 -2.65 18.71 -23.07
CA LEU A 538 -2.25 17.50 -23.77
C LEU A 538 -2.79 17.47 -25.21
N ASN A 539 -2.22 16.56 -26.01
CA ASN A 539 -2.61 16.36 -27.41
C ASN A 539 -3.85 15.46 -27.53
N LYS A 540 -4.49 15.47 -28.71
CA LYS A 540 -5.71 14.69 -28.94
C LYS A 540 -5.52 13.18 -28.72
N PRO A 541 -4.48 12.51 -29.25
CA PRO A 541 -4.26 11.08 -28.98
C PRO A 541 -4.18 10.74 -27.49
N THR A 542 -3.50 11.56 -26.69
CA THR A 542 -3.44 11.38 -25.24
C THR A 542 -4.80 11.56 -24.58
N ASN A 543 -5.60 12.54 -25.01
CA ASN A 543 -6.95 12.74 -24.49
C ASN A 543 -7.90 11.58 -24.84
N ASP A 544 -7.77 11.02 -26.06
CA ASP A 544 -8.52 9.83 -26.46
C ASP A 544 -8.09 8.61 -25.61
N ALA A 545 -6.79 8.45 -25.34
CA ALA A 545 -6.27 7.40 -24.47
C ALA A 545 -6.75 7.56 -23.02
N ALA A 546 -6.84 8.80 -22.51
CA ALA A 546 -7.39 9.09 -21.20
C ALA A 546 -8.87 8.67 -21.08
N ALA A 547 -9.68 8.93 -22.11
CA ALA A 547 -11.06 8.47 -22.16
C ALA A 547 -11.17 6.94 -22.18
N GLN A 548 -10.27 6.25 -22.90
CA GLN A 548 -10.22 4.80 -22.90
C GLN A 548 -9.76 4.23 -21.55
N PHE A 549 -8.79 4.87 -20.88
CA PHE A 549 -8.37 4.50 -19.53
C PHE A 549 -9.53 4.56 -18.54
N LEU A 550 -10.28 5.68 -18.52
CA LEU A 550 -11.48 5.85 -17.70
C LEU A 550 -12.49 4.73 -17.96
N LYS A 551 -12.80 4.45 -19.24
CA LYS A 551 -13.75 3.39 -19.62
C LYS A 551 -13.31 2.01 -19.12
N THR A 552 -12.03 1.67 -19.26
CA THR A 552 -11.47 0.39 -18.80
C THR A 552 -11.65 0.25 -17.28
N LEU A 553 -11.31 1.28 -16.51
CA LEU A 553 -11.42 1.26 -15.06
C LEU A 553 -12.86 1.32 -14.53
N GLN A 554 -13.79 1.93 -15.27
CA GLN A 554 -15.23 1.82 -15.01
C GLN A 554 -15.74 0.39 -15.17
N GLY A 555 -15.23 -0.32 -16.19
CA GLY A 555 -15.49 -1.74 -16.37
C GLY A 555 -14.99 -2.58 -15.19
N LEU A 556 -13.74 -2.40 -14.79
CA LEU A 556 -13.15 -3.11 -13.64
C LEU A 556 -13.90 -2.80 -12.33
N SER A 557 -14.18 -1.53 -12.05
CA SER A 557 -14.96 -1.13 -10.87
C SER A 557 -16.33 -1.81 -10.82
N SER A 558 -17.02 -1.88 -11.96
CA SER A 558 -18.32 -2.56 -12.07
C SER A 558 -18.20 -4.05 -11.75
N LYS A 559 -17.13 -4.73 -12.20
CA LYS A 559 -16.85 -6.13 -11.85
C LYS A 559 -16.64 -6.29 -10.33
N ILE A 560 -15.79 -5.44 -9.74
CA ILE A 560 -15.44 -5.50 -8.32
C ILE A 560 -16.67 -5.25 -7.44
N GLN A 561 -17.50 -4.26 -7.78
CA GLN A 561 -18.73 -3.94 -7.05
C GLN A 561 -19.80 -5.03 -7.18
N ALA A 562 -19.77 -5.82 -8.26
CA ALA A 562 -20.69 -6.95 -8.47
C ALA A 562 -20.25 -8.24 -7.75
N ARG A 563 -19.06 -8.27 -7.13
CA ARG A 563 -18.57 -9.42 -6.36
C ARG A 563 -19.56 -9.78 -5.25
N LYS A 564 -19.79 -11.07 -5.11
CA LYS A 564 -20.69 -11.68 -4.13
C LYS A 564 -20.22 -13.10 -3.83
N PHE A 565 -20.66 -13.63 -2.71
CA PHE A 565 -20.47 -15.04 -2.42
C PHE A 565 -21.23 -15.92 -3.43
N ASP A 566 -20.58 -16.98 -3.87
CA ASP A 566 -21.17 -18.07 -4.64
C ASP A 566 -21.92 -19.06 -3.72
N GLY A 567 -22.39 -20.18 -4.29
CA GLY A 567 -23.10 -21.21 -3.54
C GLY A 567 -22.27 -21.93 -2.46
N ASN A 568 -20.94 -21.79 -2.49
CA ASN A 568 -20.02 -22.36 -1.51
C ASN A 568 -19.63 -21.32 -0.43
N GLY A 569 -20.20 -20.11 -0.47
CA GLY A 569 -19.81 -19.04 0.43
C GLY A 569 -18.45 -18.41 0.08
N LEU A 570 -18.00 -18.53 -1.18
CA LEU A 570 -16.73 -17.97 -1.64
C LEU A 570 -16.94 -16.83 -2.64
N SER A 571 -16.14 -15.78 -2.56
CA SER A 571 -16.02 -14.72 -3.57
C SER A 571 -14.60 -14.75 -4.11
N ASP A 572 -14.43 -15.01 -5.41
CA ASP A 572 -13.12 -15.23 -6.04
C ASP A 572 -12.25 -16.24 -5.28
N GLY A 573 -12.86 -17.35 -4.83
CA GLY A 573 -12.18 -18.41 -4.08
C GLY A 573 -11.86 -18.07 -2.63
N MET A 574 -12.36 -16.96 -2.08
CA MET A 574 -12.10 -16.51 -0.72
C MET A 574 -13.37 -16.49 0.13
N PRO A 575 -13.31 -16.81 1.44
CA PRO A 575 -14.43 -16.64 2.36
C PRO A 575 -14.76 -15.17 2.72
N PHE A 576 -14.32 -14.19 1.92
CA PHE A 576 -14.67 -12.78 2.08
C PHE A 576 -14.68 -12.07 0.73
N VAL A 577 -15.35 -10.93 0.65
CA VAL A 577 -15.48 -10.14 -0.58
C VAL A 577 -14.38 -9.07 -0.66
N TYR A 578 -13.34 -9.35 -1.44
CA TYR A 578 -12.23 -8.42 -1.70
C TYR A 578 -12.64 -7.28 -2.63
N ARG A 579 -12.49 -6.03 -2.18
CA ARG A 579 -12.86 -4.82 -2.94
C ARG A 579 -11.79 -3.72 -2.87
N THR A 580 -10.61 -4.06 -2.35
CA THR A 580 -9.56 -3.10 -1.99
C THR A 580 -9.07 -2.30 -3.19
N LEU A 581 -8.99 -2.92 -4.38
CA LEU A 581 -8.52 -2.26 -5.61
C LEU A 581 -9.66 -1.71 -6.50
N ASP A 582 -10.85 -1.41 -5.96
CA ASP A 582 -11.92 -0.78 -6.74
C ASP A 582 -11.51 0.62 -7.26
N PRO A 583 -11.35 0.81 -8.59
CA PRO A 583 -10.88 2.07 -9.15
C PRO A 583 -11.81 3.28 -8.93
N ASN A 584 -13.07 3.05 -8.52
CA ASN A 584 -14.00 4.12 -8.15
C ASN A 584 -13.95 4.48 -6.65
N TYR A 585 -12.98 3.93 -5.92
CA TYR A 585 -12.86 4.17 -4.48
C TYR A 585 -11.45 4.54 -4.08
N ILE A 586 -10.46 3.82 -4.57
CA ILE A 586 -9.07 4.15 -4.30
C ILE A 586 -8.68 5.42 -5.07
N PRO A 587 -7.85 6.30 -4.48
CA PRO A 587 -7.30 7.44 -5.20
C PRO A 587 -6.33 7.04 -6.33
N PHE A 588 -5.99 8.00 -7.19
CA PHE A 588 -4.90 7.85 -8.18
C PHE A 588 -3.51 8.22 -7.64
N PHE A 589 -3.42 8.64 -6.37
CA PHE A 589 -2.24 9.20 -5.71
C PHE A 589 -2.15 8.69 -4.27
N CYS A 590 -0.95 8.74 -3.68
CA CYS A 590 -0.76 8.43 -2.26
C CYS A 590 -1.37 9.53 -1.37
N ALA A 591 -2.56 9.29 -0.83
CA ALA A 591 -3.36 10.31 -0.16
C ALA A 591 -3.14 10.43 1.35
N VAL A 592 -2.50 9.44 1.98
CA VAL A 592 -2.33 9.32 3.44
C VAL A 592 -1.06 8.61 3.81
#